data_AF-A0AAU3WWR1-F1
#
_entry.id   AF-A0AAU3WWR1-F1
#
_cell.length_a   1.000
_cell.length_b   1.000
_cell.length_c   1.000
_cell.angle_alpha   90.00
_cell.angle_beta   90.00
_cell.angle_gamma   90.00
#
_symmetry.space_group_name_H-M   'P 1'
#
loop_
_entity.id
_entity.type
_entity.pdbx_description
1 polymer ?
#
loop_
_entity_poly.entity_id
_entity_poly.type
_entity_poly.pdbx_seq_one_letter_code
_entity_poly.pdbx_strand_id
1 'polypeptide(L)' 'MPLSINEEADRFLGMAAISAEPPAGSEDVPSLDCPSCGSSHVAQMLGDNGGISYVCTACGHSWS' A
#
# COMPACT_ATOMS: atom_id res chain seq x y z
N MET A 1 0.59 -29.33 -49.29
CA MET A 1 0.61 -28.57 -48.03
C MET A 1 1.08 -27.16 -48.36
N PRO A 2 0.29 -26.13 -47.98
CA PRO A 2 0.77 -25.19 -46.97
C PRO A 2 -0.19 -25.08 -45.77
N LEU A 3 0.40 -24.61 -44.67
CA LEU A 3 -0.16 -24.42 -43.33
C LEU A 3 -1.12 -23.22 -43.32
N SER A 4 -2.38 -23.42 -42.91
CA SER A 4 -3.32 -22.33 -42.69
C SER A 4 -2.96 -21.58 -41.41
N ILE A 5 -2.55 -20.33 -41.56
CA ILE A 5 -2.42 -19.34 -40.48
C ILE A 5 -3.80 -19.17 -39.84
N ASN A 6 -3.89 -19.44 -38.55
CA ASN A 6 -5.08 -19.23 -37.75
C ASN A 6 -5.14 -17.75 -37.36
N GLU A 7 -5.98 -17.02 -38.08
CA GLU A 7 -6.39 -15.64 -37.80
C GLU A 7 -7.19 -15.57 -36.48
N GLU A 8 -6.74 -14.64 -35.66
CA GLU A 8 -7.42 -13.93 -34.56
C GLU A 8 -8.55 -14.63 -33.77
N ALA A 9 -8.20 -15.10 -32.58
CA ALA A 9 -9.14 -15.09 -31.46
C ALA A 9 -9.37 -13.63 -31.02
N ASP A 10 -10.45 -13.07 -31.56
CA ASP A 10 -10.99 -11.77 -31.26
C ASP A 10 -11.19 -11.54 -29.75
N ARG A 11 -10.90 -10.31 -29.37
CA ARG A 11 -11.03 -9.70 -28.05
C ARG A 11 -12.45 -9.85 -27.52
N PHE A 12 -12.67 -10.80 -26.62
CA PHE A 12 -13.77 -10.70 -25.67
C PHE A 12 -13.22 -10.20 -24.34
N LEU A 13 -13.22 -8.87 -24.18
CA LEU A 13 -12.91 -8.18 -22.93
C LEU A 13 -13.81 -8.73 -21.82
N GLY A 14 -13.26 -9.67 -21.03
CA GLY A 14 -13.64 -9.80 -19.65
C GLY A 14 -13.21 -8.52 -18.95
N MET A 15 -14.12 -7.56 -18.88
CA MET A 15 -14.01 -6.39 -18.04
C MET A 15 -13.89 -6.91 -16.61
N ALA A 16 -12.66 -7.15 -16.16
CA ALA A 16 -12.37 -7.18 -14.74
C ALA A 16 -12.90 -5.85 -14.25
N ALA A 17 -14.00 -5.91 -13.51
CA ALA A 17 -14.35 -4.84 -12.62
C ALA A 17 -13.06 -4.56 -11.86
N ILE A 18 -12.42 -3.45 -12.20
CA ILE A 18 -11.54 -2.75 -11.28
C ILE A 18 -12.46 -2.29 -10.16
N SER A 19 -12.92 -3.24 -9.33
CA SER A 19 -13.16 -2.94 -7.94
C SER A 19 -11.92 -2.20 -7.50
N ALA A 20 -12.16 -0.96 -7.12
CA ALA A 20 -11.18 -0.09 -6.51
C ALA A 20 -10.72 -0.76 -5.22
N GLU A 21 -9.81 -1.71 -5.36
CA GLU A 21 -9.03 -2.25 -4.28
C GLU A 21 -7.60 -1.81 -4.60
N PRO A 22 -7.06 -0.84 -3.84
CA PRO A 22 -5.65 -0.52 -3.98
C PRO A 22 -4.86 -1.82 -3.79
N PRO A 23 -3.76 -2.03 -4.54
CA PRO A 23 -2.91 -3.17 -4.29
C PRO A 23 -2.36 -3.06 -2.86
N ALA A 24 -3.00 -3.77 -1.93
CA ALA A 24 -2.49 -4.03 -0.59
C ALA A 24 -1.34 -5.04 -0.73
N GLY A 25 -0.25 -4.55 -1.28
CA GLY A 25 0.97 -5.28 -1.59
C GLY A 25 2.12 -4.29 -1.65
N SER A 26 2.23 -3.47 -0.61
CA SER A 26 3.50 -2.86 -0.25
C SER A 26 4.03 -3.66 0.92
N GLU A 27 5.32 -3.90 0.91
CA GLU A 27 6.05 -4.72 1.85
C GLU A 27 5.57 -4.55 3.31
N ASP A 28 5.71 -5.60 4.11
CA ASP A 28 5.63 -5.61 5.58
C ASP A 28 6.71 -4.69 6.20
N VAL A 29 6.79 -3.46 5.74
CA VAL A 29 7.20 -2.33 6.55
C VAL A 29 5.91 -1.99 7.28
N PRO A 30 5.81 -2.13 8.60
CA PRO A 30 4.63 -1.68 9.32
C PRO A 30 4.42 -0.22 8.90
N SER A 31 3.39 0.01 8.08
CA SER A 31 3.05 1.36 7.65
C SER A 31 2.71 2.06 8.95
N LEU A 32 3.62 2.93 9.36
CA LEU A 32 3.56 3.49 10.69
C LEU A 32 2.58 4.66 10.63
N ASP A 33 1.30 4.33 10.49
CA ASP A 33 0.20 5.25 10.41
C ASP A 33 -0.27 5.64 11.81
N CYS A 34 -0.70 6.90 11.95
CA CYS A 34 -1.17 7.42 13.21
C CYS A 34 -2.52 6.75 13.57
N PRO A 35 -2.63 6.07 14.73
CA PRO A 35 -3.88 5.40 15.13
C PRO A 35 -5.03 6.37 15.42
N SER A 36 -4.72 7.66 15.60
CA SER A 36 -5.73 8.67 15.91
C SER A 36 -6.34 9.35 14.68
N CYS A 37 -5.64 9.43 13.55
CA CYS A 37 -6.10 10.17 12.37
C CYS A 37 -5.81 9.48 11.02
N GLY A 38 -5.10 8.35 11.03
CA GLY A 38 -4.73 7.60 9.82
C GLY A 38 -3.65 8.27 8.95
N SER A 39 -2.97 9.30 9.44
CA SER A 39 -1.89 9.95 8.68
C SER A 39 -0.58 9.18 8.79
N SER A 40 0.14 9.05 7.67
CA SER A 40 1.50 8.49 7.61
C SER A 40 2.61 9.45 8.03
N HIS A 41 2.26 10.71 8.36
CA HIS A 41 3.22 11.71 8.85
C HIS A 41 3.56 11.48 10.32
N VAL A 42 4.55 10.63 10.56
CA VAL A 42 5.01 10.24 11.89
C VAL A 42 6.51 10.45 12.02
N ALA A 43 6.93 11.08 13.11
CA ALA A 43 8.32 11.21 13.50
C ALA A 43 8.66 10.16 14.58
N GLN A 44 9.74 9.43 14.36
CA GLN A 44 10.32 8.52 15.35
C GLN A 44 11.35 9.28 16.19
N MET A 45 11.21 9.18 17.51
CA MET A 45 12.13 9.72 18.51
C MET A 45 12.80 8.54 19.21
N LEU A 46 14.13 8.52 19.20
CA LEU A 46 14.90 7.53 19.94
C LEU A 46 15.22 8.09 21.33
N GLY A 47 14.73 7.44 22.37
CA GLY A 47 15.03 7.80 23.75
C GLY A 47 16.43 7.34 24.16
N ASP A 48 16.99 7.99 25.19
CA ASP A 48 18.33 7.69 25.74
C ASP A 48 18.51 6.22 26.20
N ASN A 49 17.40 5.56 26.53
CA ASN A 49 17.38 4.15 26.97
C ASN A 49 17.24 3.15 25.81
N GLY A 50 17.29 3.60 24.55
CA GLY A 50 17.03 2.76 23.38
C GLY A 50 15.55 2.45 23.15
N GLY A 51 14.65 3.11 23.88
CA GLY A 51 13.22 3.07 23.63
C GLY A 51 12.86 3.90 22.41
N ILE A 52 11.86 3.45 21.65
CA ILE A 52 11.35 4.17 20.49
C ILE A 52 10.05 4.86 20.90
N SER A 53 9.89 6.12 20.53
CA SER A 53 8.61 6.84 20.66
C SER A 53 8.23 7.41 19.31
N TYR A 54 6.95 7.48 19.05
CA TYR A 54 6.39 7.92 17.80
C TYR A 54 5.48 9.11 18.05
N VAL A 55 5.58 10.13 17.20
CA VAL A 55 4.69 11.29 17.27
C VAL A 55 4.17 11.63 15.87
N CYS A 56 2.86 11.75 15.74
CA CYS A 56 2.25 12.19 14.49
C CYS A 56 2.43 13.70 14.34
N THR A 57 3.10 14.13 13.27
CA THR A 57 3.31 15.56 13.00
C THR A 57 2.09 16.22 12.36
N ALA A 58 1.08 15.43 11.97
CA ALA A 58 -0.18 15.94 11.46
C ALA A 58 -1.19 16.29 12.57
N CYS A 59 -1.35 15.43 13.59
CA CYS A 59 -2.36 15.62 14.65
C CYS A 59 -1.78 15.79 16.07
N GLY A 60 -0.48 15.55 16.26
CA GLY A 60 0.18 15.66 17.56
C GLY A 60 0.00 14.45 18.49
N HIS A 61 -0.59 13.35 18.00
CA HIS A 61 -0.74 12.13 18.80
C HIS A 61 0.61 11.43 19.00
N SER A 62 0.93 11.02 20.23
CA SER A 62 2.18 10.32 20.56
C SER A 62 1.92 8.94 21.16
N TRP A 63 2.74 7.95 20.79
CA TRP A 63 2.69 6.57 21.31
C TRP A 63 4.10 5.98 21.42
N SER A 64 4.23 4.86 22.11
CA SER A 64 5.49 4.14 22.38
C SER A 64 5.34 2.66 22.09
#